data_AF-A0A2A2QIE8-F1
#
_entry.id   AF-A0A2A2QIE8-F1
#
_cell.length_a   1.000
_cell.length_b   1.000
_cell.length_c   1.000
_cell.angle_alpha   90.00
_cell.angle_beta   90.00
_cell.angle_gamma   90.00
#
_symmetry.space_group_name_H-M   'P 1'
#
loop_
_entity.id
_entity.type
_entity.pdbx_description
1 polymer ?
#
loop_
_entity_poly.entity_id
_entity_poly.type
_entity_poly.pdbx_seq_one_letter_code
_entity_poly.pdbx_strand_id
1 'polypeptide(L)'
;MFDRIGLARRMFEKLGTLQKADPQGYLHHFEAHKGRGHGIDYAGGPAWMVKHTRDPRPKKLVWTVQALHHTVNLRNAWLSLDEAPAALPVTLNAAIDGNAIDLTATDKDGKPASGLKLRLFVDDRLLDLDKPVTVTLNGKQVHDGKIPRTWAALARSTAASGDPGSIFSAELLLK
;
A
#
# COMPACT_ATOMS: atom_id res chain seq x y z
N MET A 1 0.27 16.05 29.55
CA MET A 1 -0.11 14.66 29.23
C MET A 1 -0.62 14.63 27.78
N PHE A 2 -0.10 13.75 26.92
CA PHE A 2 -0.26 13.82 25.44
C PHE A 2 -1.59 13.26 24.86
N ASP A 3 -2.68 13.18 25.64
CA ASP A 3 -3.99 12.61 25.24
C ASP A 3 -3.92 11.30 24.41
N ARG A 4 -3.05 10.36 24.79
CA ARG A 4 -2.78 9.15 23.98
C ARG A 4 -4.05 8.32 23.73
N ILE A 5 -4.88 8.14 24.75
CA ILE A 5 -6.12 7.36 24.64
C ILE A 5 -7.19 8.11 23.85
N GLY A 6 -7.32 9.43 24.00
CA GLY A 6 -8.25 10.22 23.19
C GLY A 6 -7.85 10.23 21.72
N LEU A 7 -6.56 10.39 21.42
CA LEU A 7 -6.02 10.28 20.06
C LEU A 7 -6.25 8.89 19.46
N ALA A 8 -6.01 7.83 20.22
CA ALA A 8 -6.28 6.46 19.78
C ALA A 8 -7.76 6.25 19.44
N ARG A 9 -8.68 6.65 20.34
CA ARG A 9 -10.12 6.56 20.10
C ARG A 9 -10.55 7.26 18.81
N ARG A 10 -10.12 8.53 18.63
CA ARG A 10 -10.43 9.30 17.41
C ARG A 10 -9.88 8.63 16.15
N MET A 11 -8.69 8.05 16.22
CA MET A 11 -8.11 7.33 15.07
C MET A 11 -8.89 6.06 14.75
N PHE A 12 -9.29 5.28 15.76
CA PHE A 12 -10.08 4.06 15.54
C PHE A 12 -11.51 4.34 15.08
N GLU A 13 -12.13 5.44 15.52
CA GLU A 13 -13.40 5.93 14.96
C GLU A 13 -13.26 6.28 13.48
N LYS A 14 -12.14 6.92 13.10
CA LYS A 14 -11.82 7.20 11.69
C LYS A 14 -11.63 5.90 10.90
N LEU A 15 -10.89 4.92 11.42
CA LEU A 15 -10.75 3.60 10.78
C LEU A 15 -12.10 2.89 10.63
N GLY A 16 -12.99 3.00 11.62
CA GLY A 16 -14.37 2.51 11.55
C GLY A 16 -15.17 3.15 10.42
N THR A 17 -15.04 4.47 10.25
CA THR A 17 -15.68 5.19 9.12
C THR A 17 -15.11 4.74 7.77
N LEU A 18 -13.79 4.61 7.67
CA LEU A 18 -13.13 4.15 6.44
C LEU A 18 -13.52 2.71 6.07
N GLN A 19 -13.58 1.80 7.05
CA GLN A 19 -14.01 0.42 6.83
C GLN A 19 -15.48 0.34 6.39
N LYS A 20 -16.36 1.22 6.88
CA LYS A 20 -17.75 1.26 6.38
C LYS A 20 -17.82 1.63 4.88
N ALA A 21 -16.92 2.48 4.41
CA ALA A 21 -16.81 2.85 3.00
C ALA A 21 -16.08 1.80 2.15
N ASP A 22 -15.19 1.02 2.77
CA ASP A 22 -14.46 -0.08 2.15
C ASP A 22 -14.45 -1.31 3.08
N PRO A 23 -15.51 -2.16 3.05
CA PRO A 23 -15.69 -3.25 4.02
C PRO A 23 -14.58 -4.30 4.05
N GLN A 24 -13.87 -4.47 2.92
CA GLN A 24 -12.72 -5.37 2.82
C GLN A 24 -11.41 -4.71 3.25
N GLY A 25 -11.39 -3.38 3.33
CA GLY A 25 -10.26 -2.57 3.78
C GLY A 25 -10.30 -2.27 5.27
N TYR A 26 -9.20 -1.68 5.76
CA TYR A 26 -9.10 -1.08 7.09
C TYR A 26 -9.52 -1.99 8.26
N LEU A 27 -9.36 -3.31 8.15
CA LEU A 27 -9.62 -4.21 9.27
C LEU A 27 -8.79 -3.78 10.50
N HIS A 28 -9.47 -3.50 11.61
CA HIS A 28 -8.86 -2.93 12.80
C HIS A 28 -9.47 -3.49 14.08
N HIS A 29 -8.71 -3.42 15.16
CA HIS A 29 -9.15 -3.79 16.50
C HIS A 29 -8.63 -2.78 17.52
N PHE A 30 -9.51 -2.33 18.40
CA PHE A 30 -9.19 -1.38 19.46
C PHE A 30 -9.70 -1.88 20.79
N GLU A 31 -8.81 -1.92 21.77
CA GLU A 31 -9.13 -2.23 23.16
C GLU A 31 -8.50 -1.17 24.06
N ALA A 32 -9.32 -0.44 24.82
CA ALA A 32 -8.83 0.54 25.79
C ALA A 32 -8.78 -0.10 27.19
N HIS A 33 -7.58 -0.23 27.75
CA HIS A 33 -7.39 -0.88 29.06
C HIS A 33 -7.61 0.14 30.19
N LYS A 34 -8.83 0.18 30.74
CA LYS A 34 -9.22 1.15 31.78
C LYS A 34 -8.27 1.11 32.98
N GLY A 35 -7.82 2.27 33.42
CA GLY A 35 -6.98 2.42 34.62
C GLY A 35 -5.53 1.98 34.47
N ARG A 36 -5.08 1.52 33.28
CA ARG A 36 -3.71 1.01 33.09
C ARG A 36 -2.69 2.07 32.67
N GLY A 37 -3.11 3.27 32.26
CA GLY A 37 -2.18 4.34 31.86
C GLY A 37 -1.30 3.91 30.67
N HIS A 38 0.01 3.78 30.89
CA HIS A 38 0.95 3.24 29.89
C HIS A 38 1.05 1.69 29.90
N GLY A 39 0.49 1.04 30.92
CA GLY A 39 0.43 -0.42 30.98
C GLY A 39 -0.53 -0.99 29.93
N ILE A 40 -0.14 -2.11 29.34
CA ILE A 40 -0.90 -2.84 28.33
C ILE A 40 -0.92 -4.33 28.72
N ASP A 41 -2.08 -4.97 28.55
CA ASP A 41 -2.16 -6.43 28.59
C ASP A 41 -2.00 -6.93 27.15
N TYR A 42 -0.91 -7.67 26.92
CA TYR A 42 -0.54 -8.18 25.60
C TYR A 42 -1.27 -9.48 25.26
N ALA A 43 -2.26 -9.96 26.01
CA ALA A 43 -3.00 -11.17 25.63
C ALA A 43 -3.92 -10.94 24.42
N GLY A 44 -4.68 -9.83 24.41
CA GLY A 44 -5.73 -9.59 23.41
C GLY A 44 -5.21 -9.28 22.01
N GLY A 45 -4.29 -8.32 21.90
CA GLY A 45 -3.75 -7.85 20.60
C GLY A 45 -3.11 -8.97 19.76
N PRO A 46 -2.10 -9.70 20.27
CA PRO A 46 -1.53 -10.88 19.63
C PRO A 46 -2.56 -11.96 19.28
N ALA A 47 -3.50 -12.28 20.19
CA ALA A 47 -4.54 -13.26 19.92
C ALA A 47 -5.48 -12.85 18.77
N TRP A 48 -5.65 -11.54 18.54
CA TRP A 48 -6.33 -11.02 17.36
C TRP A 48 -5.43 -11.07 16.11
N MET A 49 -4.17 -10.63 16.21
CA MET A 49 -3.25 -10.57 15.06
C MET A 49 -3.02 -11.95 14.41
N VAL A 50 -2.87 -13.01 15.21
CA VAL A 50 -2.62 -14.38 14.68
C VAL A 50 -3.77 -14.94 13.85
N LYS A 51 -4.98 -14.35 13.93
CA LYS A 51 -6.15 -14.75 13.14
C LYS A 51 -6.16 -14.14 11.75
N HIS A 52 -5.22 -13.24 11.44
CA HIS A 52 -5.21 -12.47 10.20
C HIS A 52 -3.92 -12.72 9.44
N THR A 53 -4.03 -12.85 8.12
CA THR A 53 -2.91 -13.00 7.21
C THR A 53 -2.80 -11.74 6.36
N ARG A 54 -1.58 -11.21 6.21
CA ARG A 54 -1.34 -10.07 5.32
C ARG A 54 -1.53 -10.51 3.87
N ASP A 55 -2.22 -9.68 3.09
CA ASP A 55 -2.29 -9.84 1.65
C ASP A 55 -1.21 -8.98 0.97
N PRO A 56 -0.17 -9.57 0.36
CA PRO A 56 0.83 -8.83 -0.41
C PRO A 56 0.33 -8.42 -1.81
N ARG A 57 -0.86 -8.88 -2.23
CA ARG A 57 -1.45 -8.68 -3.57
C ARG A 57 -2.87 -8.08 -3.50
N PRO A 58 -3.11 -7.04 -2.69
CA PRO A 58 -4.46 -6.49 -2.56
C PRO A 58 -4.89 -5.88 -3.90
N LYS A 59 -6.15 -6.07 -4.29
CA LYS A 59 -6.70 -5.47 -5.53
C LYS A 59 -6.89 -3.96 -5.42
N LYS A 60 -6.94 -3.41 -4.21
CA LYS A 60 -6.97 -1.98 -3.92
C LYS A 60 -5.85 -1.61 -2.97
N LEU A 61 -5.19 -0.51 -3.25
CA LEU A 61 -4.11 0.04 -2.43
C LEU A 61 -4.36 1.52 -2.20
N VAL A 62 -4.36 1.96 -0.94
CA VAL A 62 -4.36 3.37 -0.56
C VAL A 62 -3.11 3.60 0.28
N TRP A 63 -2.20 4.44 -0.20
CA TRP A 63 -0.90 4.61 0.41
C TRP A 63 -0.48 6.07 0.43
N THR A 64 -0.36 6.64 1.63
CA THR A 64 0.27 7.94 1.82
C THR A 64 1.76 7.76 2.06
N VAL A 65 2.56 8.19 1.09
CA VAL A 65 4.01 8.31 1.18
C VAL A 65 4.32 9.55 2.00
N GLN A 66 4.96 9.37 3.14
CA GLN A 66 5.35 10.45 4.03
C GLN A 66 6.64 10.10 4.77
N ALA A 67 7.35 11.12 5.26
CA ALA A 67 8.52 10.91 6.07
C ALA A 67 8.14 10.38 7.47
N LEU A 68 8.82 9.32 7.89
CA LEU A 68 8.86 8.82 9.26
C LEU A 68 10.24 9.13 9.81
N HIS A 69 10.35 10.24 10.54
CA HIS A 69 11.62 10.84 10.96
C HIS A 69 12.54 11.12 9.76
N HIS A 70 13.66 10.41 9.66
CA HIS A 70 14.67 10.56 8.60
C HIS A 70 14.53 9.53 7.48
N THR A 71 13.43 8.77 7.46
CA THR A 71 13.20 7.69 6.49
C THR A 71 11.89 7.90 5.75
N VAL A 72 11.84 7.43 4.50
CA VAL A 72 10.60 7.36 3.71
C VAL A 72 10.47 5.91 3.27
N ASN A 73 9.35 5.28 3.60
CA ASN A 73 9.08 3.96 3.04
C ASN A 73 8.74 4.15 1.55
N LEU A 74 9.40 3.40 0.67
CA LEU A 74 9.27 3.51 -0.78
C LEU A 74 8.54 2.32 -1.41
N ARG A 75 8.02 1.39 -0.60
CA ARG A 75 7.24 0.26 -1.11
C ARG A 75 6.05 -0.02 -0.21
N ASN A 76 4.92 -0.29 -0.85
CA ASN A 76 3.75 -0.85 -0.20
C ASN A 76 3.11 -1.90 -1.12
N ALA A 77 3.12 -3.16 -0.69
CA ALA A 77 2.70 -4.31 -1.48
C ALA A 77 3.40 -4.38 -2.85
N TRP A 78 2.62 -4.37 -3.93
CA TRP A 78 3.07 -4.44 -5.32
C TRP A 78 3.38 -3.06 -5.96
N LEU A 79 3.22 -1.95 -5.22
CA LEU A 79 3.54 -0.61 -5.69
C LEU A 79 4.79 -0.08 -4.97
N SER A 80 5.72 0.50 -5.73
CA SER A 80 6.91 1.16 -5.17
C SER A 80 7.25 2.46 -5.88
N LEU A 81 8.08 3.25 -5.20
CA LEU A 81 8.78 4.40 -5.74
C LEU A 81 10.28 4.05 -5.79
N ASP A 82 10.96 4.35 -6.89
CA ASP A 82 12.41 4.10 -6.99
C ASP A 82 13.22 5.11 -6.13
N GLU A 83 12.63 6.26 -5.80
CA GLU A 83 13.24 7.30 -4.95
C GLU A 83 12.19 8.07 -4.16
N ALA A 84 12.62 8.78 -3.12
CA ALA A 84 11.73 9.63 -2.34
C ALA A 84 11.19 10.80 -3.21
N PRO A 85 9.87 11.07 -3.19
CA PRO A 85 9.31 12.24 -3.85
C PRO A 85 9.94 13.54 -3.33
N ALA A 86 10.16 14.49 -4.24
CA ALA A 86 10.70 15.81 -3.87
C ALA A 86 9.77 16.60 -2.93
N ALA A 87 8.46 16.37 -3.04
CA ALA A 87 7.44 16.94 -2.18
C ALA A 87 6.66 15.82 -1.48
N LEU A 88 6.47 15.97 -0.17
CA LEU A 88 5.72 15.04 0.67
C LEU A 88 4.64 15.79 1.46
N PRO A 89 3.54 15.13 1.85
CA PRO A 89 3.18 13.76 1.48
C PRO A 89 2.69 13.63 0.03
N VAL A 90 2.74 12.40 -0.49
CA VAL A 90 2.07 12.00 -1.74
C VAL A 90 1.09 10.89 -1.41
N THR A 91 -0.16 11.01 -1.86
CA THR A 91 -1.14 9.93 -1.75
C THR A 91 -1.23 9.18 -3.07
N LEU A 92 -1.01 7.87 -3.00
CA LEU A 92 -1.14 6.93 -4.11
C LEU A 92 -2.39 6.07 -3.87
N ASN A 93 -3.34 6.09 -4.79
CA ASN A 93 -4.41 5.11 -4.84
C ASN A 93 -4.21 4.24 -6.06
N ALA A 94 -4.36 2.93 -5.92
CA ALA A 94 -4.30 1.99 -7.02
C ALA A 94 -5.43 0.96 -6.92
N ALA A 95 -6.01 0.60 -8.05
CA ALA A 95 -7.02 -0.45 -8.16
C ALA A 95 -6.72 -1.35 -9.36
N ILE A 96 -6.96 -2.65 -9.19
CA ILE A 96 -6.82 -3.66 -10.24
C ILE A 96 -8.21 -4.21 -10.55
N ASP A 97 -8.60 -4.14 -11.82
CA ASP A 97 -9.79 -4.77 -12.36
C ASP A 97 -9.44 -5.53 -13.65
N GLY A 98 -9.63 -6.86 -13.62
CA GLY A 98 -9.15 -7.75 -14.68
C GLY A 98 -7.64 -7.55 -14.96
N ASN A 99 -7.34 -7.11 -16.19
CA ASN A 99 -5.99 -6.82 -16.68
C ASN A 99 -5.68 -5.31 -16.76
N ALA A 100 -6.44 -4.49 -16.05
CA ALA A 100 -6.24 -3.05 -15.97
C ALA A 100 -5.82 -2.64 -14.55
N ILE A 101 -4.91 -1.66 -14.48
CA ILE A 101 -4.48 -1.03 -13.24
C ILE A 101 -4.75 0.47 -13.35
N ASP A 102 -5.62 0.98 -12.49
CA ASP A 102 -5.84 2.41 -12.36
C ASP A 102 -5.05 2.97 -11.18
N LEU A 103 -4.25 4.00 -11.42
CA LEU A 103 -3.46 4.70 -10.42
C LEU A 103 -3.80 6.19 -10.39
N THR A 104 -3.87 6.74 -9.18
CA THR A 104 -3.84 8.18 -8.95
C THR A 104 -2.72 8.52 -7.99
N ALA A 105 -2.08 9.65 -8.26
CA ALA A 105 -1.04 10.20 -7.41
C ALA A 105 -1.36 11.67 -7.15
N THR A 106 -1.57 12.03 -5.89
CA THR A 106 -1.91 13.39 -5.48
C THR A 106 -0.97 13.94 -4.42
N ASP A 107 -0.72 15.25 -4.47
CA ASP A 107 0.01 15.98 -3.44
C ASP A 107 -0.86 16.24 -2.20
N LYS A 108 -0.31 16.97 -1.22
CA LYS A 108 -1.00 17.36 0.01
C LYS A 108 -2.27 18.20 -0.20
N ASP A 109 -2.38 18.89 -1.34
CA ASP A 109 -3.50 19.77 -1.69
C ASP A 109 -4.51 19.04 -2.60
N GLY A 110 -4.30 17.73 -2.83
CA GLY A 110 -5.16 16.89 -3.67
C GLY A 110 -4.95 17.08 -5.17
N LYS A 111 -3.89 17.78 -5.59
CA LYS A 111 -3.56 18.01 -7.01
C LYS A 111 -2.71 16.86 -7.55
N PRO A 112 -2.75 16.56 -8.85
CA PRO A 112 -1.88 15.54 -9.45
C PRO A 112 -0.40 15.77 -9.12
N ALA A 113 0.22 14.77 -8.48
CA ALA A 113 1.64 14.78 -8.18
C ALA A 113 2.45 14.46 -9.46
N SER A 114 3.62 15.07 -9.60
CA SER A 114 4.51 14.92 -10.76
C SER A 114 5.91 14.51 -10.33
N GLY A 115 6.72 14.04 -11.28
CA GLY A 115 8.12 13.63 -11.04
C GLY A 115 8.28 12.34 -10.22
N LEU A 116 7.25 11.50 -10.16
CA LEU A 116 7.29 10.23 -9.43
C LEU A 116 7.84 9.10 -10.31
N LYS A 117 8.85 8.37 -9.83
CA LYS A 117 9.34 7.14 -10.45
C LYS A 117 8.59 5.93 -9.88
N LEU A 118 7.37 5.70 -10.36
CA LEU A 118 6.51 4.62 -9.91
C LEU A 118 6.90 3.30 -10.57
N ARG A 119 7.00 2.24 -9.77
CA ARG A 119 7.25 0.88 -10.24
C ARG A 119 6.18 -0.06 -9.72
N LEU A 120 5.70 -0.92 -10.61
CA LEU A 120 4.75 -1.98 -10.32
C LEU A 120 5.50 -3.31 -10.29
N PHE A 121 5.32 -4.08 -9.23
CA PHE A 121 5.75 -5.48 -9.14
C PHE A 121 4.53 -6.37 -9.32
N VAL A 122 4.45 -7.12 -10.42
CA VAL A 122 3.26 -7.90 -10.77
C VAL A 122 3.61 -9.36 -11.04
N ASP A 123 2.60 -10.23 -10.97
CA ASP A 123 2.72 -11.65 -11.28
C ASP A 123 1.36 -12.21 -11.72
N ASP A 124 1.37 -13.50 -12.08
CA ASP A 124 0.20 -14.23 -12.57
C ASP A 124 -0.92 -14.41 -11.53
N ARG A 125 -0.65 -14.08 -10.26
CA ARG A 125 -1.67 -14.07 -9.20
C ARG A 125 -2.41 -12.73 -9.16
N LEU A 126 -1.81 -11.67 -9.69
CA LEU A 126 -2.43 -10.35 -9.82
C LEU A 126 -3.11 -10.14 -11.17
N LEU A 127 -2.48 -10.55 -12.27
CA LEU A 127 -2.86 -10.23 -13.65
C LEU A 127 -2.62 -11.44 -14.56
N ASP A 128 -3.27 -11.51 -15.71
CA ASP A 128 -2.92 -12.44 -16.78
C ASP A 128 -1.79 -11.82 -17.62
N LEU A 129 -0.54 -12.20 -17.33
CA LEU A 129 0.64 -11.63 -18.01
C LEU A 129 0.83 -12.14 -19.45
N ASP A 130 0.00 -13.09 -19.89
CA ASP A 130 -0.02 -13.54 -21.29
C ASP A 130 -0.91 -12.64 -22.17
N LYS A 131 -1.66 -11.72 -21.56
CA LYS A 131 -2.45 -10.68 -22.22
C LYS A 131 -1.85 -9.29 -22.01
N PRO A 132 -2.19 -8.31 -22.87
CA PRO A 132 -1.88 -6.91 -22.60
C PRO A 132 -2.42 -6.47 -21.24
N VAL A 133 -1.63 -5.69 -20.53
CA VAL A 133 -2.01 -5.01 -19.29
C VAL A 133 -2.13 -3.52 -19.62
N THR A 134 -3.24 -2.91 -19.23
CA THR A 134 -3.43 -1.46 -19.37
C THR A 134 -3.15 -0.79 -18.03
N VAL A 135 -2.38 0.28 -18.03
CA VAL A 135 -2.12 1.08 -16.83
C VAL A 135 -2.50 2.53 -17.09
N THR A 136 -3.36 3.08 -16.24
CA THR A 136 -3.72 4.50 -16.23
C THR A 136 -3.11 5.18 -15.01
N LEU A 137 -2.53 6.37 -15.20
CA LEU A 137 -2.04 7.24 -14.13
C LEU A 137 -2.70 8.61 -14.26
N ASN A 138 -3.43 9.02 -13.23
CA ASN A 138 -4.18 10.28 -13.21
C ASN A 138 -5.10 10.43 -14.45
N GLY A 139 -5.77 9.33 -14.84
CA GLY A 139 -6.67 9.28 -16.00
C GLY A 139 -5.98 9.19 -17.36
N LYS A 140 -4.65 9.24 -17.44
CA LYS A 140 -3.89 9.06 -18.69
C LYS A 140 -3.36 7.64 -18.80
N GLN A 141 -3.57 6.98 -19.93
CA GLN A 141 -2.93 5.69 -20.23
C GLN A 141 -1.42 5.88 -20.35
N VAL A 142 -0.66 5.20 -19.50
CA VAL A 142 0.82 5.24 -19.44
C VAL A 142 1.46 3.93 -19.91
N HIS A 143 0.69 2.85 -19.96
CA HIS A 143 1.14 1.56 -20.51
C HIS A 143 -0.04 0.81 -21.12
N ASP A 144 0.21 0.14 -22.23
CA ASP A 144 -0.69 -0.82 -22.85
C ASP A 144 0.13 -1.84 -23.61
N GLY A 145 0.23 -3.04 -23.04
CA GLY A 145 1.04 -4.10 -23.59
C GLY A 145 1.37 -5.17 -22.57
N LYS A 146 2.03 -6.23 -23.02
CA LYS A 146 2.47 -7.32 -22.14
C LYS A 146 3.59 -6.85 -21.21
N ILE A 147 3.59 -7.36 -19.98
CA ILE A 147 4.68 -7.16 -19.03
C ILE A 147 5.44 -8.49 -18.91
N PRO A 148 6.69 -8.56 -19.39
CA PRO A 148 7.42 -9.83 -19.44
C PRO A 148 7.81 -10.29 -18.03
N ARG A 149 7.78 -11.61 -17.84
CA ARG A 149 8.33 -12.26 -16.65
C ARG A 149 9.86 -12.25 -16.76
N THR A 150 10.55 -11.81 -15.70
CA THR A 150 12.01 -11.66 -15.73
C THR A 150 12.67 -12.10 -14.42
N TRP A 151 13.89 -12.61 -14.52
CA TRP A 151 14.75 -12.85 -13.35
C TRP A 151 15.06 -11.57 -12.57
N ALA A 152 15.15 -10.43 -13.27
CA ALA A 152 15.37 -9.13 -12.63
C ALA A 152 14.23 -8.75 -11.68
N ALA A 153 12.97 -8.98 -12.08
CA ALA A 153 11.81 -8.74 -11.23
C ALA A 153 11.81 -9.64 -9.97
N LEU A 154 12.14 -10.92 -10.14
CA LEU A 154 12.27 -11.86 -9.03
C LEU A 154 13.36 -11.41 -8.05
N ALA A 155 14.54 -11.07 -8.55
CA ALA A 155 15.66 -10.60 -7.73
C ALA A 155 15.33 -9.29 -7.00
N ARG A 156 14.76 -8.31 -7.70
CA ARG A 156 14.45 -6.99 -7.13
C ARG A 156 13.34 -7.07 -6.08
N SER A 157 12.25 -7.78 -6.37
CA SER A 157 11.13 -7.92 -5.42
C SER A 157 11.54 -8.68 -4.16
N THR A 158 12.40 -9.71 -4.30
CA THR A 158 13.00 -10.44 -3.18
C THR A 158 13.88 -9.51 -2.33
N ALA A 159 14.81 -8.79 -2.95
CA ALA A 159 15.72 -7.87 -2.24
C ALA A 159 14.97 -6.75 -1.52
N ALA A 160 13.85 -6.28 -2.09
CA ALA A 160 13.09 -5.16 -1.53
C ALA A 160 12.17 -5.53 -0.35
N SER A 161 11.88 -6.82 -0.09
CA SER A 161 10.99 -7.20 1.02
C SER A 161 11.47 -8.37 1.88
N GLY A 162 12.26 -9.29 1.34
CA GLY A 162 12.65 -10.54 2.02
C GLY A 162 11.50 -11.50 2.33
N ASP A 163 10.24 -11.12 2.07
CA ASP A 163 9.04 -11.91 2.30
C ASP A 163 8.76 -12.80 1.07
N PRO A 164 8.73 -14.14 1.23
CA PRO A 164 8.35 -15.06 0.15
C PRO A 164 6.98 -14.77 -0.47
N GLY A 165 6.05 -14.25 0.34
CA GLY A 165 4.74 -13.80 -0.11
C GLY A 165 4.80 -12.59 -1.04
N SER A 166 5.88 -11.80 -1.00
CA SER A 166 6.05 -10.53 -1.72
C SER A 166 7.08 -10.60 -2.86
N ILE A 167 7.29 -11.80 -3.42
CA ILE A 167 8.09 -12.05 -4.63
C ILE A 167 7.18 -11.99 -5.88
N PHE A 168 7.63 -11.27 -6.90
CA PHE A 168 6.90 -10.99 -8.13
C PHE A 168 7.73 -11.34 -9.36
N SER A 169 7.08 -11.95 -10.37
CA SER A 169 7.75 -12.47 -11.57
C SER A 169 7.95 -11.41 -12.65
N ALA A 170 7.29 -10.26 -12.56
CA ALA A 170 7.36 -9.18 -13.54
C ALA A 170 7.43 -7.81 -12.85
N GLU A 171 7.99 -6.82 -13.55
CA GLU A 171 8.03 -5.44 -13.09
C GLU A 171 7.78 -4.46 -14.25
N LEU A 172 7.20 -3.32 -13.94
CA LEU A 172 6.98 -2.23 -14.89
C LEU A 172 7.34 -0.90 -14.23
N LEU A 173 8.30 -0.18 -14.82
CA LEU A 173 8.60 1.20 -14.45
C LEU A 173 7.70 2.13 -15.27
N LEU A 174 6.86 2.90 -14.59
CA LEU A 174 6.03 3.94 -15.20
C LEU A 174 6.88 5.20 -15.41
N LYS A 175 6.77 5.80 -16.60
CA LYS A 175 7.47 7.04 -16.97
C LYS A 175 6.49 8.20 -17.07
#